data_AF-A0A1G1I073-F1
#
_entry.id   AF-A0A1G1I073-F1
#
_cell.length_a   1.000
_cell.length_b   1.000
_cell.length_c   1.000
_cell.angle_alpha   90.00
_cell.angle_beta   90.00
_cell.angle_gamma   90.00
#
_symmetry.space_group_name_H-M   'P 1'
#
loop_
_entity.id
_entity.type
_entity.pdbx_description
1 polymer ?
#
loop_
_entity_poly.entity_id
_entity_poly.type
_entity_poly.pdbx_seq_one_letter_code
_entity_poly.pdbx_strand_id
1 'polypeptide(L)'
;MTLDEMRNLSPDAIAAQDALLRKERFNLRFRKAMGEVENPMRLRVIRRELAQLKTIQNEKVRAGARESGSQGSTVKGQGKNRGRSK
;
A
#
# COMPACT_ATOMS: atom_id res chain seq x y z
N MET A 1 7.92 -10.53 9.12
CA MET A 1 6.86 -9.86 9.89
C MET A 1 5.56 -10.62 9.76
N THR A 2 4.73 -10.57 10.80
CA THR A 2 3.34 -11.03 10.74
C THR A 2 2.41 -9.89 10.30
N LEU A 3 1.20 -10.21 9.81
CA LEU A 3 0.22 -9.21 9.35
C LEU A 3 -0.25 -8.30 10.50
N ASP A 4 -0.36 -8.84 11.71
CA ASP A 4 -0.83 -8.10 12.88
C ASP A 4 0.21 -7.05 13.32
N GLU A 5 1.50 -7.40 13.28
CA GLU A 5 2.58 -6.44 13.50
C GLU A 5 2.50 -5.26 12.54
N MET A 6 2.24 -5.52 11.25
CA MET A 6 2.16 -4.48 10.21
C MET A 6 0.96 -3.55 10.41
N ARG A 7 -0.15 -4.06 10.97
CA ARG A 7 -1.34 -3.25 11.31
C ARG A 7 -1.10 -2.33 12.50
N ASN A 8 -0.30 -2.77 13.47
CA ASN A 8 0.02 -1.99 14.67
C ASN A 8 1.03 -0.85 14.41
N LEU A 9 1.72 -0.83 13.27
CA LEU A 9 2.64 0.24 12.90
C LEU A 9 1.94 1.57 12.61
N SER A 10 2.58 2.69 12.95
CA SER A 10 2.16 4.03 12.47
C SER A 10 2.18 4.11 10.93
N PRO A 11 1.31 4.93 10.30
CA PRO A 11 1.37 5.18 8.85
C PRO A 11 2.76 5.60 8.36
N ASP A 12 3.49 6.42 9.14
CA ASP A 12 4.84 6.86 8.79
C ASP A 12 5.85 5.70 8.89
N ALA A 13 5.69 4.84 9.89
CA ALA A 13 6.50 3.65 10.06
C ALA A 13 6.27 2.63 8.93
N ILE A 14 5.02 2.51 8.44
CA ILE A 14 4.69 1.70 7.25
C ILE A 14 5.41 2.24 6.01
N ALA A 15 5.41 3.57 5.81
CA ALA A 15 6.10 4.19 4.69
C ALA A 15 7.63 4.00 4.76
N ALA A 16 8.22 4.15 5.95
CA ALA A 16 9.64 3.88 6.16
C ALA A 16 9.97 2.41 5.86
N GLN A 17 9.14 1.47 6.31
CA GLN A 17 9.34 0.04 6.04
C GLN A 17 9.21 -0.30 4.55
N ASP A 18 8.27 0.31 3.81
CA ASP A 18 8.13 0.14 2.35
C ASP A 18 9.42 0.61 1.63
N ALA A 19 10.00 1.74 2.04
CA ALA A 19 11.24 2.24 1.48
C ALA A 19 12.43 1.29 1.74
N LEU A 20 12.56 0.78 2.96
CA LEU A 20 13.60 -0.19 3.32
C LEU A 20 13.50 -1.49 2.50
N LEU A 21 12.30 -2.06 2.40
CA LEU A 21 12.05 -3.27 1.63
C LEU A 21 12.30 -3.08 0.13
N ARG A 22 12.02 -1.89 -0.42
CA ARG A 22 12.35 -1.58 -1.82
C ARG A 22 13.86 -1.53 -2.06
N LYS A 23 14.61 -0.93 -1.14
CA LYS A 23 16.08 -0.89 -1.20
C LYS A 23 16.66 -2.30 -1.12
N GLU A 24 16.17 -3.12 -0.19
CA GLU A 24 16.58 -4.53 -0.08
C GLU A 24 16.26 -5.31 -1.36
N ARG A 25 15.05 -5.13 -1.92
CA ARG A 25 14.66 -5.76 -3.18
C ARG A 25 15.56 -5.37 -4.34
N PHE A 26 15.95 -4.10 -4.43
CA PHE A 26 16.86 -3.61 -5.46
C PHE A 26 18.23 -4.28 -5.33
N ASN A 27 18.80 -4.29 -4.13
CA ASN A 27 20.09 -4.93 -3.84
C ASN A 27 20.07 -6.43 -4.16
N LEU A 28 18.99 -7.14 -3.82
CA LEU A 28 18.85 -8.57 -4.13
C LEU A 28 18.70 -8.82 -5.63
N ARG A 29 18.01 -7.95 -6.37
CA ARG A 29 17.95 -8.05 -7.83
C ARG A 29 19.30 -7.80 -8.47
N PHE A 30 20.08 -6.87 -7.92
CA PHE A 30 21.43 -6.59 -8.37
C PHE A 30 22.35 -7.79 -8.13
N ARG A 31 22.39 -8.32 -6.90
CA ARG A 31 23.15 -9.55 -6.57
C ARG A 31 22.72 -10.75 -7.41
N LYS A 32 21.42 -10.89 -7.66
CA LYS A 32 20.90 -11.95 -8.55
C LYS A 32 21.41 -11.80 -9.98
N ALA A 33 21.52 -10.58 -10.50
CA ALA A 33 22.07 -10.34 -11.83
C ALA A 33 23.58 -10.61 -11.88
N MET A 34 24.32 -10.39 -10.79
CA MET A 34 25.73 -10.72 -10.65
C MET A 34 25.99 -12.22 -10.40
N GLY A 35 24.96 -13.02 -10.13
CA GLY A 35 25.10 -14.44 -9.79
C GLY A 35 25.46 -14.73 -8.33
N GLU A 36 25.59 -13.70 -7.48
CA GLU A 36 26.02 -13.81 -6.07
C GLU A 36 24.83 -13.84 -5.08
N VAL A 37 23.67 -14.34 -5.51
CA VAL A 37 22.48 -14.35 -4.64
C VAL A 37 22.40 -15.64 -3.82
N GLU A 38 22.68 -15.53 -2.53
CA GLU A 38 22.60 -16.66 -1.60
C GLU A 38 21.15 -17.11 -1.35
N ASN A 39 20.20 -16.17 -1.29
CA ASN A 39 18.80 -16.46 -0.97
C ASN A 39 17.81 -15.85 -1.99
N PRO A 40 17.52 -16.54 -3.10
CA PRO A 40 16.55 -16.08 -4.10
C PRO A 40 15.10 -16.08 -3.57
N MET A 41 14.79 -16.88 -2.54
CA MET A 41 13.45 -16.93 -1.94
C MET A 41 13.10 -15.63 -1.20
N ARG A 42 14.10 -14.91 -0.70
CA ARG A 42 13.92 -13.60 -0.06
C ARG A 42 13.22 -12.59 -0.98
N LEU A 43 13.47 -12.63 -2.31
CA LEU A 43 12.76 -11.78 -3.27
C LEU A 43 11.24 -12.03 -3.28
N ARG A 44 10.81 -13.28 -3.10
CA ARG A 44 9.38 -13.64 -3.02
C ARG A 44 8.76 -13.14 -1.72
N VAL A 45 9.49 -13.24 -0.61
CA VAL A 45 9.06 -12.75 0.71
C VAL A 45 8.89 -11.23 0.67
N ILE A 46 9.91 -10.49 0.23
CA ILE A 46 9.85 -9.02 0.13
C ILE A 46 8.70 -8.56 -0.77
N ARG A 47 8.43 -9.28 -1.88
CA ARG A 47 7.28 -8.95 -2.74
C ARG A 47 5.95 -9.06 -2.00
N ARG A 48 5.78 -10.09 -1.16
CA ARG A 48 4.57 -10.28 -0.34
C ARG A 48 4.48 -9.20 0.75
N GLU A 49 5.57 -8.94 1.46
CA GLU A 49 5.62 -7.92 2.51
C GLU A 49 5.28 -6.52 1.94
N LEU A 50 5.86 -6.14 0.80
CA LEU A 50 5.51 -4.88 0.10
C LEU A 50 4.02 -4.81 -0.29
N ALA A 51 3.43 -5.92 -0.73
CA ALA A 51 2.01 -5.94 -1.08
C ALA A 51 1.14 -5.76 0.16
N GLN A 52 1.48 -6.44 1.26
CA GLN A 52 0.77 -6.33 2.53
C GLN A 52 0.86 -4.92 3.14
N LEU A 53 2.04 -4.30 3.15
CA LEU A 53 2.21 -2.92 3.64
C LEU A 53 1.32 -1.94 2.87
N LYS A 54 1.26 -2.07 1.54
CA LYS A 54 0.41 -1.22 0.69
C LYS A 54 -1.07 -1.44 0.96
N THR A 55 -1.49 -2.69 1.14
CA THR A 55 -2.89 -2.99 1.48
C THR A 55 -3.25 -2.35 2.81
N ILE A 56 -2.43 -2.50 3.85
CA ILE A 56 -2.67 -1.91 5.17
C ILE A 56 -2.65 -0.38 5.10
N GLN A 57 -1.72 0.21 4.36
CA GLN A 57 -1.70 1.66 4.13
C GLN A 57 -3.01 2.15 3.52
N ASN A 58 -3.52 1.46 2.50
CA ASN A 58 -4.80 1.77 1.88
C ASN A 58 -5.98 1.55 2.84
N GLU A 59 -5.96 0.49 3.65
CA GLU A 59 -6.98 0.24 4.69
C GLU A 59 -7.05 1.39 5.68
N LYS A 60 -5.90 1.89 6.17
CA LYS A 60 -5.82 3.02 7.11
C LYS A 60 -6.32 4.32 6.51
N VAL A 61 -5.97 4.63 5.26
CA VAL A 61 -6.47 5.81 4.56
C VAL A 61 -8.00 5.73 4.39
N ARG A 62 -8.53 4.56 4.03
CA ARG A 62 -9.98 4.35 3.87
C ARG A 62 -10.73 4.39 5.21
N ALA A 63 -10.12 3.92 6.29
CA ALA A 63 -10.68 4.03 7.63
C ALA A 63 -10.78 5.51 8.07
N GLY A 64 -9.69 6.28 7.95
CA GLY A 64 -9.70 7.72 8.25
C GLY A 64 -10.69 8.51 7.39
N ALA A 65 -10.84 8.16 6.10
CA ALA A 65 -11.82 8.79 5.23
C ALA A 65 -13.29 8.48 5.60
N ARG A 66 -13.56 7.32 6.22
CA ARG A 66 -14.90 6.96 6.73
C ARG A 66 -15.26 7.74 7.98
N GLU A 67 -14.28 8.03 8.84
CA GLU A 67 -14.48 8.83 10.05
C GLU A 67 -14.74 10.31 9.74
N SER A 68 -14.10 10.87 8.70
CA SER A 68 -14.37 12.24 8.24
C SER A 68 -15.71 12.43 7.50
N GLY A 69 -16.41 11.34 7.18
CA GLY A 69 -17.69 11.37 6.44
C GLY A 69 -18.93 11.64 7.29
N SER A 70 -18.80 11.85 8.61
CA SER A 70 -19.94 11.99 9.53
C SER A 70 -20.17 13.40 10.09
N GLN A 71 -19.50 14.44 9.58
CA GLN A 71 -19.82 15.83 9.91
C GLN A 71 -20.33 16.54 8.65
N GLY A 72 -21.57 17.03 8.73
CA GLY A 72 -22.46 17.27 7.60
C GLY A 72 -22.14 18.47 6.71
N SER A 73 -22.74 18.50 5.51
CA SER A 73 -23.76 19.48 5.12
C SER A 73 -24.00 19.50 3.60
N THR A 74 -25.27 19.36 3.24
CA THR A 74 -25.98 19.93 2.09
C THR A 74 -25.16 20.51 0.92
N VAL A 75 -25.11 19.81 -0.22
CA VAL A 75 -25.07 20.49 -1.54
C VAL A 75 -26.01 19.76 -2.52
N LYS A 76 -27.23 20.33 -2.58
CA LYS A 76 -28.09 20.56 -3.74
C LYS A 76 -27.82 19.72 -4.99
N GLY A 77 -28.81 18.90 -5.32
CA GLY A 77 -28.86 18.17 -6.58
C GLY A 77 -28.80 19.09 -7.81
N GLN A 78 -28.07 18.64 -8.81
CA GLN A 78 -28.36 18.92 -10.21
C GLN A 78 -28.12 17.65 -11.01
N GLY A 79 -29.22 16.97 -11.36
CA GLY A 79 -29.20 15.89 -12.33
C GLY A 79 -28.80 16.46 -13.68
N LYS A 80 -27.56 16.19 -14.11
CA LYS A 80 -27.15 16.40 -15.50
C LYS A 80 -27.46 15.14 -16.31
N ASN A 81 -28.62 15.21 -16.93
CA ASN A 81 -29.14 14.37 -17.98
C ASN A 81 -28.05 14.04 -19.02
N ARG A 82 -27.47 12.83 -18.99
CA ARG A 82 -26.61 12.35 -20.07
C ARG A 82 -27.49 11.62 -21.07
N GLY A 83 -28.03 12.40 -22.00
CA GLY A 83 -28.66 11.90 -23.21
C GLY A 83 -27.69 10.97 -23.93
N ARG A 84 -28.09 9.70 -24.02
CA ARG A 84 -27.48 8.70 -24.88
C ARG A 84 -27.98 8.97 -26.30
N SER A 85 -27.23 9.75 -27.07
CA SER A 85 -27.44 9.81 -28.52
C SER A 85 -26.80 8.58 -29.18
N LYS A 86 -27.53 8.07 -30.15
CA LYS A 86 -27.37 6.79 -30.87
C LYS A 86 -25.97 6.57 -31.44
#